data_AF-A0A976RT34-F1
#
_entry.id   AF-A0A976RT34-F1
#
_cell.length_a   1.000
_cell.length_b   1.000
_cell.length_c   1.000
_cell.angle_alpha   90.00
_cell.angle_beta   90.00
_cell.angle_gamma   90.00
#
_symmetry.space_group_name_H-M   'P 1'
#
loop_
_entity.id
_entity.type
_entity.pdbx_description
1 polymer ?
#
loop_
_entity_poly.entity_id
_entity_poly.type
_entity_poly.pdbx_seq_one_letter_code
_entity_poly.pdbx_strand_id
1 'polypeptide(L)'
;MKNMKIVAGLTAAAVAALLIVPVGVNAMSSHSSAKTSSSTSMKDMSSSSSMHKMMDMSSSSSMHKMMDMSSSSSMHKMGSASGMSHMKMGSMMMKANGGKAPKGLKMDPNAKYQRGSKVKILASHMPGMKGATATVTGAYKTDLYTIDFTPTNGGKEVKNHKYVVAKEVKAANKGQLKVGTKITVKADHMTGMKGAKGKIVAVKKGPAYMVNFKATNSSMVYKNHKWLAQSDLTSIK
;
A
#
# COMPACT_ATOMS: atom_id res chain seq x y z
N MET A 1 -37.32 51.93 -12.59
CA MET A 1 -37.87 51.77 -11.22
C MET A 1 -37.09 50.64 -10.54
N LYS A 2 -35.93 50.95 -9.97
CA LYS A 2 -35.62 50.93 -8.52
C LYS A 2 -36.07 49.63 -7.83
N ASN A 3 -35.11 48.80 -7.41
CA ASN A 3 -35.00 48.31 -6.04
C ASN A 3 -33.60 47.68 -5.80
N MET A 4 -32.74 48.55 -5.27
CA MET A 4 -31.39 48.31 -4.80
C MET A 4 -31.48 47.89 -3.33
N LYS A 5 -30.97 46.72 -2.95
CA LYS A 5 -30.81 46.34 -1.54
C LYS A 5 -29.32 46.32 -1.22
N ILE A 6 -28.86 47.41 -0.60
CA ILE A 6 -27.59 47.54 0.10
C ILE A 6 -27.83 47.02 1.52
N VAL A 7 -26.98 46.11 2.00
CA VAL A 7 -26.77 45.92 3.45
C VAL A 7 -25.26 45.81 3.67
N ALA A 8 -24.71 46.90 4.24
CA ALA A 8 -23.41 46.93 4.92
C ALA A 8 -23.44 45.94 6.10
N GLY A 9 -22.41 45.15 6.37
CA GLY A 9 -21.14 45.62 6.89
C GLY A 9 -21.16 45.53 8.42
N LEU A 10 -20.56 44.49 8.99
CA LEU A 10 -20.03 44.56 10.36
C LEU A 10 -18.79 43.68 10.48
N THR A 11 -17.66 44.35 10.56
CA THR A 11 -16.35 43.84 10.98
C THR A 11 -16.38 43.53 12.48
N ALA A 12 -15.89 42.36 12.87
CA ALA A 12 -15.42 42.11 14.22
C ALA A 12 -14.07 41.37 14.15
N ALA A 13 -13.00 42.15 14.29
CA ALA A 13 -11.69 41.65 14.68
C ALA A 13 -11.70 41.44 16.21
N ALA A 14 -11.30 40.26 16.68
CA ALA A 14 -10.93 40.05 18.08
C ALA A 14 -9.78 39.04 18.14
N VAL A 15 -8.56 39.56 18.28
CA VAL A 15 -7.70 39.50 19.47
C VAL A 15 -6.98 38.17 19.63
N ALA A 16 -5.68 38.23 19.38
CA ALA A 16 -4.68 37.23 19.71
C ALA A 16 -4.54 37.09 21.24
N ALA A 17 -4.55 35.85 21.73
CA ALA A 17 -4.03 35.51 23.04
C ALA A 17 -2.84 34.56 22.86
N LEU A 18 -1.65 35.15 23.00
CA LEU A 18 -0.37 34.48 23.03
C LEU A 18 -0.20 33.89 24.45
N LEU A 19 -0.26 32.56 24.59
CA LEU A 19 0.16 31.89 25.82
C LEU A 19 1.57 31.34 25.63
N ILE A 20 2.54 32.09 26.15
CA ILE A 20 3.91 31.65 26.40
C ILE A 20 3.88 30.87 27.72
N VAL A 21 4.35 29.63 27.71
CA VAL A 21 4.73 28.89 28.93
C VAL A 21 6.22 28.58 28.84
N PRO A 22 7.03 28.91 29.87
CA PRO A 22 8.47 28.76 29.83
C PRO A 22 8.94 27.32 30.14
N VAL A 23 9.96 26.92 29.40
CA VAL A 23 11.21 26.23 29.78
C VAL A 23 11.14 25.16 30.89
N GLY A 24 11.48 23.93 30.51
CA GLY A 24 12.05 22.92 31.39
C GLY A 24 13.27 22.27 30.71
N VAL A 25 14.46 22.79 31.01
CA VAL A 25 15.74 22.21 30.63
C VAL A 25 16.01 21.06 31.61
N ASN A 26 16.19 19.84 31.12
CA ASN A 26 16.86 18.80 31.90
C ASN A 26 18.12 18.39 31.14
N ALA A 27 19.21 19.09 31.45
CA ALA A 27 20.55 18.57 31.29
C ALA A 27 20.83 17.68 32.50
N MET A 28 21.20 16.42 32.28
CA MET A 28 21.96 15.67 33.26
C MET A 28 23.06 14.91 32.53
N SER A 29 24.24 15.50 32.60
CA SER A 29 25.53 14.86 32.35
C SER A 29 25.79 13.76 33.38
N SER A 30 26.45 12.69 32.98
CA SER A 30 27.69 12.15 33.62
C SER A 30 28.06 10.82 32.92
N HIS A 31 29.20 10.81 32.24
CA HIS A 31 30.45 10.14 32.65
C HIS A 31 30.40 8.61 32.49
N SER A 32 31.09 8.08 31.48
CA SER A 32 32.47 7.55 31.56
C SER A 32 32.36 6.02 31.55
N SER A 33 33.10 5.24 30.78
CA SER A 33 34.53 5.30 30.55
C SER A 33 34.91 4.64 29.24
N ALA A 34 35.94 5.22 28.60
CA ALA A 34 36.78 4.53 27.65
C ALA A 34 37.56 3.40 28.35
N LYS A 35 37.78 2.29 27.65
CA LYS A 35 39.03 1.54 27.76
C LYS A 35 39.44 1.04 26.38
N THR A 36 40.54 1.60 25.93
CA THR A 36 41.31 1.29 24.73
C THR A 36 42.13 0.03 24.93
N SER A 37 42.51 -0.60 23.78
CA SER A 37 43.78 -1.29 23.48
C SER A 37 44.14 -2.53 24.33
N SER A 38 44.68 -3.64 23.82
CA SER A 38 45.29 -4.01 22.54
C SER A 38 45.80 -5.46 22.69
N SER A 39 46.20 -6.07 21.57
CA SER A 39 47.38 -6.96 21.41
C SER A 39 47.13 -8.41 20.93
N THR A 40 47.46 -8.60 19.65
CA THR A 40 48.48 -9.55 19.14
C THR A 40 48.06 -10.96 18.69
N SER A 41 48.25 -11.16 17.38
CA SER A 41 48.34 -12.40 16.59
C SER A 41 49.27 -13.48 17.16
N MET A 42 49.09 -14.73 16.72
CA MET A 42 50.02 -15.48 15.82
C MET A 42 49.77 -17.01 15.85
N LYS A 43 49.66 -17.60 14.64
CA LYS A 43 50.18 -18.91 14.17
C LYS A 43 49.39 -20.23 14.41
N ASP A 44 48.68 -20.62 13.35
CA ASP A 44 48.94 -21.72 12.39
C ASP A 44 49.28 -23.18 12.78
N MET A 45 48.81 -24.04 11.85
CA MET A 45 49.19 -25.43 11.47
C MET A 45 48.46 -26.58 12.17
N SER A 46 48.11 -27.70 11.52
CA SER A 46 47.80 -28.13 10.14
C SER A 46 47.51 -29.64 10.26
N SER A 47 46.66 -30.19 9.38
CA SER A 47 46.66 -31.57 8.80
C SER A 47 45.22 -32.13 8.74
N SER A 48 44.63 -32.28 7.53
CA SER A 48 44.73 -33.45 6.62
C SER A 48 43.76 -34.57 7.05
N SER A 49 43.00 -35.29 6.21
CA SER A 49 42.64 -35.29 4.79
C SER A 49 41.44 -36.24 4.64
N SER A 50 40.74 -36.11 3.50
CA SER A 50 39.75 -36.98 2.84
C SER A 50 39.45 -38.40 3.37
N MET A 51 38.22 -38.90 3.15
CA MET A 51 37.93 -39.99 2.19
C MET A 51 36.41 -40.20 2.00
N HIS A 52 35.98 -40.18 0.74
CA HIS A 52 34.72 -40.71 0.22
C HIS A 52 34.70 -42.25 0.32
N LYS A 53 33.53 -42.86 0.57
CA LYS A 53 33.23 -44.17 -0.02
C LYS A 53 31.71 -44.44 -0.14
N MET A 54 31.30 -44.84 -1.33
CA MET A 54 29.97 -45.33 -1.71
C MET A 54 29.92 -46.87 -1.75
N MET A 55 28.69 -47.41 -1.87
CA MET A 55 28.24 -48.76 -2.30
C MET A 55 28.45 -49.90 -1.26
N ASP A 56 27.56 -50.87 -1.05
CA ASP A 56 26.63 -51.55 -1.96
C ASP A 56 25.47 -52.30 -1.21
N MET A 57 24.50 -52.79 -2.00
CA MET A 57 23.23 -53.49 -1.73
C MET A 57 23.33 -54.92 -1.13
N SER A 58 22.24 -55.44 -0.53
CA SER A 58 21.36 -56.49 -1.12
C SER A 58 20.47 -57.28 -0.13
N SER A 59 19.16 -57.24 -0.40
CA SER A 59 18.11 -58.30 -0.42
C SER A 59 17.91 -59.37 0.68
N SER A 60 16.66 -59.48 1.18
CA SER A 60 15.80 -60.68 1.00
C SER A 60 14.34 -60.53 1.47
N SER A 61 13.43 -60.64 0.49
CA SER A 61 12.13 -61.37 0.40
C SER A 61 11.06 -61.42 1.52
N SER A 62 9.87 -60.93 1.10
CA SER A 62 8.51 -61.52 1.16
C SER A 62 7.76 -61.66 2.49
N MET A 63 6.65 -60.92 2.65
CA MET A 63 5.34 -61.42 3.14
C MET A 63 4.16 -60.62 2.53
N HIS A 64 3.29 -61.33 1.82
CA HIS A 64 1.95 -60.90 1.42
C HIS A 64 1.03 -60.72 2.66
N LYS A 65 0.26 -59.63 2.73
CA LYS A 65 -1.12 -59.69 3.24
C LYS A 65 -1.96 -58.49 2.78
N MET A 66 -3.04 -58.80 2.09
CA MET A 66 -4.13 -57.90 1.74
C MET A 66 -4.86 -57.45 3.01
N MET A 67 -5.20 -56.15 3.11
CA MET A 67 -6.41 -55.68 3.78
C MET A 67 -6.95 -54.49 3.00
N ASP A 68 -8.07 -54.76 2.33
CA ASP A 68 -9.06 -53.79 1.89
C ASP A 68 -9.60 -53.03 3.11
N MET A 69 -9.57 -51.70 3.06
CA MET A 69 -10.44 -50.85 3.89
C MET A 69 -10.89 -49.65 3.08
N SER A 70 -12.06 -49.83 2.47
CA SER A 70 -12.98 -48.74 2.15
C SER A 70 -13.43 -48.04 3.43
N SER A 71 -13.20 -46.74 3.52
CA SER A 71 -13.96 -45.82 4.39
C SER A 71 -13.78 -44.38 3.92
N SER A 72 -14.70 -43.94 3.06
CA SER A 72 -15.43 -42.67 3.16
C SER A 72 -14.69 -41.52 3.86
N SER A 73 -14.01 -40.67 3.08
CA SER A 73 -13.74 -39.29 3.48
C SER A 73 -14.49 -38.34 2.56
N SER A 74 -15.47 -37.67 3.15
CA SER A 74 -16.31 -36.65 2.54
C SER A 74 -15.41 -35.53 1.99
N MET A 75 -15.40 -35.39 0.66
CA MET A 75 -14.72 -34.30 -0.02
C MET A 75 -15.41 -32.99 0.32
N HIS A 76 -14.78 -32.19 1.18
CA HIS A 76 -15.16 -30.78 1.36
C HIS A 76 -14.91 -30.03 0.05
N LYS A 77 -16.00 -29.86 -0.70
CA LYS A 77 -16.13 -28.98 -1.86
C LYS A 77 -16.01 -27.53 -1.41
N MET A 78 -14.78 -27.03 -1.26
CA MET A 78 -14.53 -25.59 -1.29
C MET A 78 -14.54 -25.13 -2.75
N GLY A 79 -15.70 -24.64 -3.19
CA GLY A 79 -15.80 -23.82 -4.39
C GLY A 79 -15.03 -22.51 -4.18
N SER A 80 -13.79 -22.46 -4.66
CA SER A 80 -13.09 -21.20 -4.90
C SER A 80 -12.95 -21.02 -6.41
N ALA A 81 -14.04 -20.53 -7.01
CA ALA A 81 -14.00 -19.96 -8.35
C ALA A 81 -13.23 -18.63 -8.29
N SER A 82 -11.90 -18.70 -8.20
CA SER A 82 -11.02 -17.58 -8.48
C SER A 82 -10.43 -17.79 -9.87
N GLY A 83 -11.21 -17.44 -10.89
CA GLY A 83 -10.72 -17.31 -12.25
C GLY A 83 -9.60 -16.28 -12.29
N MET A 84 -8.36 -16.75 -12.30
CA MET A 84 -7.15 -15.95 -12.36
C MET A 84 -6.98 -15.42 -13.79
N SER A 85 -7.75 -14.38 -14.15
CA SER A 85 -7.54 -13.65 -15.40
C SER A 85 -6.29 -12.78 -15.27
N HIS A 86 -5.16 -13.35 -15.67
CA HIS A 86 -3.84 -12.74 -15.71
C HIS A 86 -3.78 -11.65 -16.78
N MET A 87 -3.86 -10.37 -16.40
CA MET A 87 -3.39 -9.29 -17.26
C MET A 87 -1.93 -8.96 -16.91
N LYS A 88 -1.03 -9.45 -17.75
CA LYS A 88 0.43 -9.29 -17.65
C LYS A 88 0.84 -7.86 -18.03
N MET A 89 0.86 -6.97 -17.04
CA MET A 89 1.71 -5.78 -17.08
C MET A 89 2.97 -6.14 -16.29
N GLY A 90 4.11 -6.21 -16.97
CA GLY A 90 5.44 -6.63 -16.46
C GLY A 90 5.51 -7.03 -14.98
N SER A 91 5.49 -8.34 -14.69
CA SER A 91 5.75 -8.95 -13.37
C SER A 91 4.96 -8.43 -12.16
N MET A 92 3.93 -7.59 -12.31
CA MET A 92 3.18 -7.03 -11.17
C MET A 92 1.68 -7.16 -11.35
N MET A 93 1.04 -7.97 -10.52
CA MET A 93 -0.40 -8.19 -10.52
C MET A 93 -1.09 -7.20 -9.56
N MET A 94 -2.07 -6.46 -10.08
CA MET A 94 -2.99 -5.67 -9.27
C MET A 94 -3.98 -6.59 -8.57
N LYS A 95 -4.24 -6.34 -7.28
CA LYS A 95 -5.23 -7.13 -6.55
C LYS A 95 -6.64 -6.74 -6.97
N ALA A 96 -7.48 -7.74 -7.27
CA ALA A 96 -8.88 -7.51 -7.59
C ALA A 96 -9.68 -6.89 -6.42
N ASN A 97 -9.23 -7.11 -5.18
CA ASN A 97 -9.81 -6.50 -4.00
C ASN A 97 -8.77 -5.65 -3.26
N GLY A 98 -9.00 -4.34 -3.18
CA GLY A 98 -8.12 -3.40 -2.48
C GLY A 98 -8.24 -3.41 -0.95
N GLY A 99 -9.18 -4.19 -0.40
CA GLY A 99 -9.42 -4.31 1.04
C GLY A 99 -10.02 -3.05 1.68
N LYS A 100 -10.07 -3.02 3.02
CA LYS A 100 -10.60 -1.88 3.79
C LYS A 100 -9.70 -0.65 3.64
N ALA A 101 -10.27 0.56 3.70
CA ALA A 101 -9.48 1.78 3.77
C ALA A 101 -8.54 1.77 5.01
N PRO A 102 -7.37 2.45 4.93
CA PRO A 102 -6.48 2.62 6.09
C PRO A 102 -7.22 3.16 7.32
N LYS A 103 -6.89 2.62 8.49
CA LYS A 103 -7.52 3.03 9.76
C LYS A 103 -7.32 4.54 10.00
N GLY A 104 -8.36 5.19 10.52
CA GLY A 104 -8.32 6.61 10.92
C GLY A 104 -8.45 7.61 9.76
N LEU A 105 -8.77 7.17 8.53
CA LEU A 105 -9.23 8.09 7.50
C LEU A 105 -10.66 8.56 7.81
N LYS A 106 -10.87 9.88 7.78
CA LYS A 106 -12.19 10.49 7.94
C LYS A 106 -12.89 10.56 6.58
N MET A 107 -14.18 10.26 6.54
CA MET A 107 -15.00 10.51 5.35
C MET A 107 -15.04 12.01 5.07
N ASP A 108 -15.16 12.38 3.80
CA ASP A 108 -15.38 13.76 3.40
C ASP A 108 -16.86 14.02 3.11
N PRO A 109 -17.61 14.68 4.03
CA PRO A 109 -19.03 14.96 3.84
C PRO A 109 -19.28 15.96 2.69
N ASN A 110 -18.25 16.68 2.25
CA ASN A 110 -18.34 17.66 1.17
C ASN A 110 -17.79 17.13 -0.16
N ALA A 111 -17.45 15.84 -0.23
CA ALA A 111 -17.02 15.23 -1.48
C ALA A 111 -18.14 15.33 -2.54
N LYS A 112 -17.75 15.67 -3.78
CA LYS A 112 -18.67 15.76 -4.92
C LYS A 112 -19.43 14.46 -5.17
N TYR A 113 -18.77 13.31 -4.97
CA TYR A 113 -19.36 11.99 -5.17
C TYR A 113 -19.41 11.21 -3.86
N GLN A 114 -20.54 11.23 -3.16
CA GLN A 114 -20.70 10.52 -1.89
C GLN A 114 -20.68 9.00 -2.06
N ARG A 115 -20.45 8.26 -0.97
CA ARG A 115 -20.60 6.79 -0.96
C ARG A 115 -21.96 6.40 -1.56
N GLY A 116 -21.95 5.40 -2.44
CA GLY A 116 -23.14 4.93 -3.16
C GLY A 116 -23.33 5.60 -4.53
N SER A 117 -22.68 6.75 -4.78
CA SER A 117 -22.77 7.41 -6.09
C SER A 117 -22.24 6.52 -7.21
N LYS A 118 -22.96 6.51 -8.34
CA LYS A 118 -22.46 5.95 -9.60
C LYS A 118 -21.70 7.02 -10.37
N VAL A 119 -20.52 6.67 -10.86
CA VAL A 119 -19.60 7.57 -11.59
C VAL A 119 -19.00 6.85 -12.79
N LYS A 120 -18.53 7.59 -13.78
CA LYS A 120 -17.66 7.06 -14.84
C LYS A 120 -16.21 7.40 -14.54
N ILE A 121 -15.33 6.40 -14.65
CA ILE A 121 -13.89 6.55 -14.47
C ILE A 121 -13.27 7.16 -15.73
N LEU A 122 -12.53 8.25 -15.59
CA LEU A 122 -11.75 8.91 -16.64
C LEU A 122 -10.28 8.49 -16.63
N ALA A 123 -9.78 8.03 -15.49
CA ALA A 123 -8.38 7.62 -15.33
C ALA A 123 -8.04 6.31 -16.05
N SER A 124 -6.77 6.22 -16.48
CA SER A 124 -6.14 5.02 -17.06
C SER A 124 -4.99 4.52 -16.18
N HIS A 125 -5.17 4.43 -14.85
CA HIS A 125 -4.09 3.98 -13.96
C HIS A 125 -3.72 2.51 -14.19
N MET A 126 -4.68 1.70 -14.64
CA MET A 126 -4.46 0.33 -15.12
C MET A 126 -5.40 0.02 -16.29
N PRO A 127 -5.06 -0.98 -17.14
CA PRO A 127 -5.94 -1.42 -18.23
C PRO A 127 -7.36 -1.74 -17.74
N GLY A 128 -8.36 -1.38 -18.53
CA GLY A 128 -9.77 -1.64 -18.23
C GLY A 128 -10.44 -0.62 -17.29
N MET A 129 -9.74 0.39 -16.78
CA MET A 129 -10.35 1.44 -15.94
C MET A 129 -11.09 2.51 -16.74
N LYS A 130 -10.46 3.05 -17.79
CA LYS A 130 -11.00 4.21 -18.51
C LYS A 130 -12.34 3.86 -19.13
N GLY A 131 -13.34 4.70 -18.85
CA GLY A 131 -14.71 4.54 -19.31
C GLY A 131 -15.56 3.59 -18.46
N ALA A 132 -14.99 2.88 -17.49
CA ALA A 132 -15.75 1.98 -16.62
C ALA A 132 -16.77 2.75 -15.77
N THR A 133 -17.97 2.17 -15.64
CA THR A 133 -18.93 2.58 -14.62
C THR A 133 -18.49 2.02 -13.28
N ALA A 134 -18.50 2.87 -12.25
CA ALA A 134 -18.06 2.54 -10.92
C ALA A 134 -19.04 3.03 -9.85
N THR A 135 -19.08 2.34 -8.72
CA THR A 135 -19.80 2.75 -7.52
C THR A 135 -18.81 3.21 -6.46
N VAL A 136 -18.98 4.42 -5.93
CA VAL A 136 -18.13 4.94 -4.86
C VAL A 136 -18.39 4.18 -3.55
N THR A 137 -17.38 3.51 -3.00
CA THR A 137 -17.46 2.82 -1.70
C THR A 137 -16.94 3.67 -0.54
N GLY A 138 -16.24 4.75 -0.83
CA GLY A 138 -15.90 5.79 0.15
C GLY A 138 -15.20 6.99 -0.49
N ALA A 139 -15.40 8.15 0.12
CA ALA A 139 -14.71 9.40 -0.20
C ALA A 139 -14.08 9.93 1.09
N TYR A 140 -12.77 10.14 1.09
CA TYR A 140 -12.00 10.41 2.31
C TYR A 140 -11.27 11.75 2.23
N LYS A 141 -11.31 12.50 3.33
CA LYS A 141 -10.64 13.80 3.46
C LYS A 141 -9.14 13.60 3.69
N THR A 142 -8.41 13.33 2.61
CA THR A 142 -6.96 13.16 2.60
C THR A 142 -6.40 13.58 1.24
N ASP A 143 -5.17 14.08 1.25
CA ASP A 143 -4.40 14.31 0.04
C ASP A 143 -3.97 12.97 -0.59
N LEU A 144 -3.81 12.97 -1.91
CA LEU A 144 -3.29 11.87 -2.71
C LEU A 144 -1.85 12.16 -3.12
N TYR A 145 -1.03 11.12 -3.12
CA TYR A 145 0.38 11.19 -3.46
C TYR A 145 0.67 10.26 -4.64
N THR A 146 1.31 10.81 -5.66
CA THR A 146 1.94 10.03 -6.72
C THR A 146 3.35 9.69 -6.26
N ILE A 147 3.75 8.44 -6.41
CA ILE A 147 5.06 7.96 -5.93
C ILE A 147 5.84 7.24 -7.04
N ASP A 148 7.16 7.32 -6.95
CA ASP A 148 8.04 6.36 -7.59
C ASP A 148 8.55 5.40 -6.51
N PHE A 149 8.64 4.10 -6.80
CA PHE A 149 9.15 3.13 -5.84
C PHE A 149 9.84 1.94 -6.50
N THR A 150 10.79 1.35 -5.77
CA THR A 150 11.43 0.09 -6.16
C THR A 150 10.74 -1.08 -5.44
N PRO A 151 10.13 -2.02 -6.18
CA PRO A 151 9.43 -3.18 -5.59
C PRO A 151 10.33 -4.04 -4.71
N THR A 152 9.76 -4.61 -3.65
CA THR A 152 10.50 -5.46 -2.69
C THR A 152 10.81 -6.86 -3.21
N ASN A 153 10.08 -7.33 -4.20
CA ASN A 153 10.22 -8.66 -4.81
C ASN A 153 11.23 -8.70 -5.97
N GLY A 154 12.03 -7.64 -6.14
CA GLY A 154 12.83 -7.44 -7.33
C GLY A 154 11.99 -6.95 -8.52
N GLY A 155 12.60 -6.18 -9.41
CA GLY A 155 11.91 -5.59 -10.56
C GLY A 155 12.39 -4.17 -10.85
N LYS A 156 11.94 -3.63 -11.99
CA LYS A 156 12.23 -2.24 -12.38
C LYS A 156 11.49 -1.27 -11.44
N GLU A 157 12.06 -0.09 -11.24
CA GLU A 157 11.40 1.01 -10.55
C GLU A 157 10.04 1.31 -11.21
N VAL A 158 8.99 1.36 -10.40
CA VAL A 158 7.67 1.80 -10.83
C VAL A 158 7.63 3.32 -10.70
N LYS A 159 7.46 4.01 -11.83
CA LYS A 159 7.38 5.47 -11.88
C LYS A 159 5.94 5.95 -11.95
N ASN A 160 5.69 7.10 -11.34
CA ASN A 160 4.43 7.84 -11.34
C ASN A 160 3.20 7.01 -10.92
N HIS A 161 3.36 6.11 -9.95
CA HIS A 161 2.28 5.29 -9.43
C HIS A 161 1.23 6.16 -8.72
N LYS A 162 -0.02 6.03 -9.17
CA LYS A 162 -1.20 6.74 -8.67
C LYS A 162 -2.18 5.77 -8.01
N TYR A 163 -2.59 5.95 -6.77
CA TYR A 163 -2.06 6.88 -5.76
C TYR A 163 -1.89 6.12 -4.44
N VAL A 164 -1.22 6.76 -3.49
CA VAL A 164 -1.28 6.40 -2.07
C VAL A 164 -1.78 7.59 -1.25
N VAL A 165 -2.24 7.34 -0.03
CA VAL A 165 -2.62 8.40 0.92
C VAL A 165 -1.63 8.49 2.10
N ALA A 166 -1.69 9.54 2.90
CA ALA A 166 -0.71 9.80 3.97
C ALA A 166 -0.56 8.64 4.97
N LYS A 167 -1.67 7.94 5.29
CA LYS A 167 -1.67 6.78 6.20
C LYS A 167 -0.99 5.53 5.61
N GLU A 168 -0.80 5.50 4.30
CA GLU A 168 -0.20 4.38 3.57
C GLU A 168 1.29 4.56 3.30
N VAL A 169 1.91 5.58 3.86
CA VAL A 169 3.36 5.81 3.75
C VAL A 169 3.97 6.12 5.12
N LYS A 170 5.28 5.96 5.21
CA LYS A 170 6.11 6.47 6.32
C LYS A 170 7.20 7.33 5.70
N ALA A 171 7.22 8.62 6.02
CA ALA A 171 8.31 9.50 5.64
C ALA A 171 9.61 9.06 6.34
N ALA A 172 10.74 9.16 5.63
CA ALA A 172 12.05 8.89 6.21
C ALA A 172 12.44 9.94 7.26
N ASN A 173 12.05 11.19 7.03
CA ASN A 173 12.31 12.33 7.92
C ASN A 173 11.00 12.85 8.53
N LYS A 174 11.08 13.55 9.67
CA LYS A 174 9.93 14.17 10.38
C LYS A 174 9.37 15.42 9.65
N GLY A 175 9.13 15.32 8.35
CA GLY A 175 8.65 16.42 7.51
C GLY A 175 7.28 16.17 6.89
N GLN A 176 6.70 17.24 6.35
CA GLN A 176 5.47 17.17 5.57
C GLN A 176 5.68 16.32 4.31
N LEU A 177 4.66 15.55 3.91
CA LEU A 177 4.68 14.75 2.68
C LEU A 177 4.61 15.67 1.45
N LYS A 178 5.76 16.19 1.03
CA LYS A 178 5.91 17.06 -0.16
C LYS A 178 6.68 16.33 -1.27
N VAL A 179 6.67 16.89 -2.48
CA VAL A 179 7.47 16.39 -3.60
C VAL A 179 8.95 16.26 -3.19
N GLY A 180 9.59 15.17 -3.59
CA GLY A 180 10.96 14.80 -3.22
C GLY A 180 11.10 14.07 -1.88
N THR A 181 10.03 13.99 -1.06
CA THR A 181 10.10 13.27 0.22
C THR A 181 10.35 11.79 0.02
N LYS A 182 11.44 11.27 0.61
CA LYS A 182 11.73 9.84 0.66
C LYS A 182 10.77 9.14 1.62
N ILE A 183 10.22 8.01 1.19
CA ILE A 183 9.19 7.26 1.92
C ILE A 183 9.49 5.76 1.94
N THR A 184 8.93 5.08 2.95
CA THR A 184 8.66 3.63 2.90
C THR A 184 7.16 3.44 2.71
N VAL A 185 6.77 2.67 1.70
CA VAL A 185 5.38 2.41 1.34
C VAL A 185 4.78 1.35 2.27
N LYS A 186 3.62 1.63 2.86
CA LYS A 186 2.83 0.69 3.69
C LYS A 186 1.64 0.11 2.94
N ALA A 187 1.19 0.78 1.87
CA ALA A 187 0.17 0.27 0.96
C ALA A 187 0.59 -1.08 0.38
N ASP A 188 -0.41 -1.88 0.05
CA ASP A 188 -0.25 -3.23 -0.49
C ASP A 188 -1.22 -3.43 -1.67
N HIS A 189 -1.31 -2.43 -2.54
CA HIS A 189 -2.26 -2.41 -3.67
C HIS A 189 -1.88 -3.40 -4.77
N MET A 190 -0.58 -3.67 -4.90
CA MET A 190 0.02 -4.62 -5.84
C MET A 190 1.19 -5.35 -5.19
N THR A 191 1.50 -6.55 -5.70
CA THR A 191 2.63 -7.35 -5.23
C THR A 191 3.93 -6.54 -5.31
N GLY A 192 4.76 -6.63 -4.27
CA GLY A 192 6.04 -5.90 -4.19
C GLY A 192 5.94 -4.46 -3.69
N MET A 193 4.74 -3.91 -3.49
CA MET A 193 4.57 -2.51 -3.05
C MET A 193 4.80 -2.33 -1.54
N LYS A 194 4.30 -3.25 -0.71
CA LYS A 194 4.42 -3.13 0.75
C LYS A 194 5.89 -3.23 1.18
N GLY A 195 6.36 -2.25 1.93
CA GLY A 195 7.74 -2.13 2.39
C GLY A 195 8.68 -1.47 1.37
N ALA A 196 8.22 -1.20 0.15
CA ALA A 196 9.05 -0.60 -0.89
C ALA A 196 9.59 0.78 -0.48
N LYS A 197 10.82 1.08 -0.90
CA LYS A 197 11.42 2.41 -0.76
C LYS A 197 11.09 3.23 -2.00
N GLY A 198 10.79 4.51 -1.79
CA GLY A 198 10.36 5.38 -2.88
C GLY A 198 10.42 6.86 -2.53
N LYS A 199 9.88 7.68 -3.41
CA LYS A 199 9.78 9.14 -3.27
C LYS A 199 8.43 9.66 -3.74
N ILE A 200 7.94 10.73 -3.13
CA ILE A 200 6.76 11.46 -3.62
C ILE A 200 7.17 12.29 -4.82
N VAL A 201 6.45 12.16 -5.94
CA VAL A 201 6.71 12.92 -7.17
C VAL A 201 5.61 13.91 -7.51
N ALA A 202 4.41 13.75 -6.95
CA ALA A 202 3.36 14.75 -7.02
C ALA A 202 2.42 14.65 -5.81
N VAL A 203 1.82 15.79 -5.46
CA VAL A 203 0.79 15.88 -4.42
C VAL A 203 -0.47 16.44 -5.06
N LYS A 204 -1.60 15.79 -4.81
CA LYS A 204 -2.92 16.26 -5.24
C LYS A 204 -3.82 16.42 -4.03
N LYS A 205 -4.44 17.59 -3.90
CA LYS A 205 -5.42 17.82 -2.85
C LYS A 205 -6.62 16.90 -3.03
N GLY A 206 -7.11 16.40 -1.90
CA GLY A 206 -8.23 15.47 -1.83
C GLY A 206 -9.56 16.02 -2.36
N PRO A 207 -10.64 15.24 -2.25
CA PRO A 207 -10.72 13.96 -1.54
C PRO A 207 -10.16 12.77 -2.33
N ALA A 208 -9.85 11.68 -1.62
CA ALA A 208 -9.47 10.39 -2.19
C ALA A 208 -10.69 9.45 -2.26
N TYR A 209 -10.96 8.89 -3.43
CA TYR A 209 -12.09 7.98 -3.68
C TYR A 209 -11.64 6.53 -3.75
N MET A 210 -12.48 5.66 -3.18
CA MET A 210 -12.40 4.21 -3.30
C MET A 210 -13.66 3.74 -4.04
N VAL A 211 -13.51 2.82 -5.00
CA VAL A 211 -14.62 2.44 -5.91
C VAL A 211 -14.68 0.94 -6.17
N ASN A 212 -15.87 0.45 -6.50
CA ASN A 212 -16.07 -0.85 -7.14
C ASN A 212 -16.33 -0.60 -8.64
N PHE A 213 -15.70 -1.37 -9.54
CA PHE A 213 -15.96 -1.26 -10.97
C PHE A 213 -15.75 -2.59 -11.70
N LYS A 214 -16.42 -2.76 -12.83
CA LYS A 214 -16.13 -3.83 -13.78
C LYS A 214 -15.18 -3.28 -14.85
N ALA A 215 -14.11 -4.02 -15.14
CA ALA A 215 -13.18 -3.62 -16.19
C ALA A 215 -13.87 -3.53 -17.56
N THR A 216 -13.46 -2.58 -18.40
CA THR A 216 -14.03 -2.40 -19.75
C THR A 216 -13.52 -3.41 -20.77
N ASN A 217 -12.40 -4.07 -20.47
CA ASN A 217 -11.70 -4.98 -21.37
C ASN A 217 -11.78 -6.45 -20.95
N SER A 218 -12.52 -6.76 -19.87
CA SER A 218 -12.68 -8.13 -19.37
C SER A 218 -13.91 -8.25 -18.46
N SER A 219 -14.26 -9.48 -18.07
CA SER A 219 -15.32 -9.74 -17.09
C SER A 219 -14.88 -9.52 -15.64
N MET A 220 -13.65 -9.05 -15.40
CA MET A 220 -13.10 -8.90 -14.06
C MET A 220 -13.75 -7.73 -13.31
N VAL A 221 -14.10 -7.99 -12.05
CA VAL A 221 -14.69 -7.00 -11.13
C VAL A 221 -13.66 -6.64 -10.07
N TYR A 222 -13.38 -5.35 -9.97
CA TYR A 222 -12.51 -4.79 -8.94
C TYR A 222 -13.35 -4.25 -7.78
N LYS A 223 -13.05 -4.69 -6.56
CA LYS A 223 -13.70 -4.26 -5.34
C LYS A 223 -12.76 -3.37 -4.53
N ASN A 224 -13.29 -2.29 -3.97
CA ASN A 224 -12.56 -1.34 -3.12
C ASN A 224 -11.24 -0.89 -3.75
N HIS A 225 -11.25 -0.63 -5.05
CA HIS A 225 -10.08 -0.15 -5.76
C HIS A 225 -9.65 1.22 -5.22
N LYS A 226 -8.35 1.35 -4.97
CA LYS A 226 -7.69 2.51 -4.36
C LYS A 226 -6.60 2.99 -5.31
N TRP A 227 -6.43 4.28 -5.55
CA TRP A 227 -7.35 5.39 -5.24
C TRP A 227 -7.60 6.16 -6.53
N LEU A 228 -8.70 6.92 -6.54
CA LEU A 228 -8.97 7.90 -7.58
C LEU A 228 -9.08 9.29 -6.95
N ALA A 229 -8.61 10.31 -7.67
CA ALA A 229 -8.87 11.70 -7.33
C ALA A 229 -10.23 12.13 -7.91
N GLN A 230 -10.77 13.28 -7.46
CA GLN A 230 -12.03 13.80 -7.99
C GLN A 230 -12.03 14.00 -9.51
N SER A 231 -10.91 14.47 -10.07
CA SER A 231 -10.75 14.68 -11.53
C SER A 231 -10.72 13.40 -12.33
N ASP A 232 -10.50 12.26 -11.68
CA ASP A 232 -10.46 10.96 -12.34
C ASP A 232 -11.87 10.38 -12.53
N LEU A 233 -12.89 11.10 -12.07
CA LEU A 233 -14.28 10.71 -12.03
C LEU A 233 -15.18 11.79 -12.64
N THR A 234 -16.19 11.35 -13.37
CA THR A 234 -17.30 12.20 -13.82
C THR A 234 -18.63 11.60 -13.40
N SER A 235 -19.65 12.45 -13.24
CA SER A 235 -21.04 11.98 -13.12
C SER A 235 -21.43 11.16 -14.36
N ILE A 236 -22.26 10.16 -14.15
CA ILE A 236 -22.98 9.50 -15.25
C ILE A 236 -24.20 10.38 -15.54
N LYS A 237 -24.36 10.78 -16.80
CA LYS A 237 -25.60 11.40 -17.29
C LYS A 237 -26.64 10.33 -17.54
#